data_AF-A0A7Y2TH96-F1
#
_entry.id   AF-A0A7Y2TH96-F1
#
_cell.length_a   1.000
_cell.length_b   1.000
_cell.length_c   1.000
_cell.angle_alpha   90.00
_cell.angle_beta   90.00
_cell.angle_gamma   90.00
#
_symmetry.space_group_name_H-M   'P 1'
#
loop_
_entity.id
_entity.type
_entity.pdbx_description
1 polymer ?
#
loop_
_entity_poly.entity_id
_entity_poly.type
_entity_poly.pdbx_seq_one_letter_code
_entity_poly.pdbx_strand_id
1 'polypeptide(L)'
;MQFPDIYGLAVDGNTGVAVDNFAMRVSSAIGFDKMDKSIYHQQLNDLNVRCIILQYGINVVPTIRSDYGYYKNILVKQLNSIKSAYPGVSIIVIGPSDMSRNSGGKYISYNNIPLINNAMNQAAFETGCAFWDLYAAMGGENSMSAWVKKGLAQKDYTHFSFKGAKYVGEMLFEAILEQVQNQGQSSLPGLAQ
;
A
#
# COMPACT_ATOMS: atom_id res chain seq x y z
N MET A 1 14.27 -29.64 -25.92
CA MET A 1 15.18 -28.66 -25.31
C MET A 1 14.32 -27.82 -24.37
N GLN A 2 14.62 -27.83 -23.07
CA GLN A 2 13.93 -26.98 -22.09
C GLN A 2 14.86 -25.81 -21.79
N PHE A 3 14.37 -24.59 -22.00
CA PHE A 3 15.10 -23.37 -21.64
C PHE A 3 14.86 -23.06 -20.16
N PRO A 4 15.78 -22.37 -19.47
CA PRO A 4 15.54 -21.95 -18.09
C PRO A 4 14.44 -20.89 -18.02
N ASP A 5 13.58 -20.99 -17.02
CA ASP A 5 12.65 -19.92 -16.65
C ASP A 5 13.42 -18.85 -15.85
N ILE A 6 13.33 -17.59 -16.31
CA ILE A 6 13.95 -16.45 -15.64
C ILE A 6 12.83 -15.61 -15.00
N TYR A 7 12.79 -15.58 -13.67
CA TYR A 7 11.76 -14.86 -12.91
C TYR A 7 12.16 -13.40 -12.60
N GLY A 8 13.45 -13.08 -12.60
CA GLY A 8 13.92 -11.72 -12.34
C GLY A 8 15.45 -11.58 -12.32
N LEU A 9 15.90 -10.33 -12.26
CA LEU A 9 17.28 -9.92 -12.04
C LEU A 9 17.27 -8.80 -10.99
N ALA A 10 18.03 -8.97 -9.91
CA ALA A 10 18.25 -7.94 -8.89
C ALA A 10 19.65 -7.36 -9.04
N VAL A 11 19.79 -6.05 -8.80
CA VAL A 11 21.07 -5.34 -8.88
C VAL A 11 21.21 -4.51 -7.61
N ASP A 12 21.74 -5.14 -6.57
CA ASP A 12 21.83 -4.56 -5.23
C ASP A 12 23.27 -4.25 -4.81
N GLY A 13 23.39 -3.33 -3.85
CA GLY A 13 24.65 -3.08 -3.16
C GLY A 13 24.89 -4.09 -2.03
N ASN A 14 26.15 -4.23 -1.60
CA ASN A 14 26.50 -5.12 -0.48
C ASN A 14 25.95 -4.66 0.88
N THR A 15 25.61 -3.36 1.01
CA THR A 15 25.09 -2.76 2.25
C THR A 15 24.05 -1.68 1.92
N GLY A 16 23.19 -1.37 2.90
CA GLY A 16 22.14 -0.36 2.77
C GLY A 16 20.74 -0.96 2.70
N VAL A 17 19.81 -0.19 2.15
CA VAL A 17 18.41 -0.59 1.95
C VAL A 17 18.11 -0.56 0.45
N ALA A 18 17.65 -1.68 -0.08
CA ALA A 18 17.10 -1.78 -1.44
C ALA A 18 15.59 -1.55 -1.39
N VAL A 19 15.05 -0.90 -2.42
CA VAL A 19 13.60 -0.66 -2.57
C VAL A 19 13.18 -1.06 -3.98
N ASP A 20 12.51 -2.21 -4.08
CA ASP A 20 12.01 -2.74 -5.33
C ASP A 20 10.54 -2.38 -5.55
N ASN A 21 10.21 -1.92 -6.75
CA ASN A 21 8.83 -1.59 -7.12
C ASN A 21 8.25 -2.63 -8.07
N PHE A 22 7.28 -3.42 -7.58
CA PHE A 22 6.54 -4.40 -8.36
C PHE A 22 5.16 -3.87 -8.77
N ALA A 23 5.11 -3.11 -9.86
CA ALA A 23 3.87 -2.48 -10.32
C ALA A 23 2.94 -3.48 -11.03
N MET A 24 1.87 -3.90 -10.36
CA MET A 24 0.79 -4.68 -10.96
C MET A 24 -0.34 -3.77 -11.44
N ARG A 25 -0.28 -3.33 -12.71
CA ARG A 25 -1.34 -2.49 -13.29
C ARG A 25 -2.70 -3.17 -13.19
N VAL A 26 -3.73 -2.39 -12.85
CA VAL A 26 -5.15 -2.82 -12.79
C VAL A 26 -5.46 -3.86 -11.71
N SER A 27 -4.49 -4.24 -10.87
CA SER A 27 -4.73 -5.21 -9.79
C SER A 27 -5.45 -4.57 -8.59
N SER A 28 -6.28 -5.37 -7.93
CA SER A 28 -6.92 -5.07 -6.64
C SER A 28 -6.34 -5.97 -5.53
N ALA A 29 -5.01 -6.11 -5.51
CA ALA A 29 -4.25 -6.97 -4.61
C ALA A 29 -4.58 -8.47 -4.72
N ILE A 30 -4.99 -8.95 -5.90
CA ILE A 30 -5.36 -10.37 -6.09
C ILE A 30 -4.21 -11.18 -6.70
N GLY A 31 -4.06 -12.43 -6.27
CA GLY A 31 -3.21 -13.44 -6.92
C GLY A 31 -2.02 -13.94 -6.09
N PHE A 32 -1.70 -13.33 -4.95
CA PHE A 32 -0.65 -13.82 -4.05
C PHE A 32 -0.97 -15.23 -3.53
N ASP A 33 -2.25 -15.50 -3.26
CA ASP A 33 -2.75 -16.81 -2.85
C ASP A 33 -2.62 -17.92 -3.90
N LYS A 34 -2.28 -17.56 -5.14
CA LYS A 34 -2.10 -18.49 -6.26
C LYS A 34 -0.64 -18.68 -6.66
N MET A 35 0.28 -17.91 -6.09
CA MET A 35 1.72 -18.04 -6.37
C MET A 35 2.25 -19.35 -5.81
N ASP A 36 3.27 -19.91 -6.46
CA ASP A 36 4.02 -21.02 -5.87
C ASP A 36 4.73 -20.51 -4.61
N LYS A 37 4.31 -21.06 -3.48
CA LYS A 37 4.74 -20.60 -2.17
C LYS A 37 6.21 -20.86 -1.91
N SER A 38 6.78 -21.93 -2.49
CA SER A 38 8.19 -22.28 -2.33
C SER A 38 9.08 -21.31 -3.11
N ILE A 39 8.70 -21.01 -4.36
CA ILE A 39 9.41 -20.04 -5.20
C ILE A 39 9.31 -18.64 -4.59
N TYR A 40 8.12 -18.26 -4.11
CA TYR A 40 7.93 -16.94 -3.50
C TYR A 40 8.71 -16.79 -2.20
N HIS A 41 8.72 -17.82 -1.34
CA HIS A 41 9.57 -17.86 -0.15
C HIS A 41 11.05 -17.68 -0.51
N GLN A 42 11.55 -18.44 -1.48
CA GLN A 42 12.93 -18.38 -1.92
C GLN A 42 13.28 -16.97 -2.43
N GLN A 43 12.44 -16.37 -3.27
CA GLN A 43 12.65 -15.02 -3.76
C GLN A 43 12.72 -13.98 -2.62
N LEU A 44 11.77 -14.02 -1.68
CA LEU A 44 11.76 -13.09 -0.55
C LEU A 44 12.98 -13.28 0.37
N ASN A 45 13.42 -14.53 0.54
CA ASN A 45 14.59 -14.86 1.33
C ASN A 45 15.90 -14.39 0.67
N ASP A 46 16.06 -14.66 -0.64
CA ASP A 46 17.26 -14.30 -1.40
C ASP A 46 17.43 -12.78 -1.49
N LEU A 47 16.33 -12.03 -1.57
CA LEU A 47 16.31 -10.56 -1.51
C LEU A 47 16.36 -10.00 -0.08
N ASN A 48 16.39 -10.85 0.96
CA ASN A 48 16.38 -10.45 2.37
C ASN A 48 15.25 -9.45 2.69
N VAL A 49 14.04 -9.70 2.17
CA VAL A 49 12.92 -8.76 2.27
C VAL A 49 12.49 -8.59 3.73
N ARG A 50 12.57 -7.36 4.25
CA ARG A 50 12.14 -7.04 5.62
C ARG A 50 10.76 -6.43 5.73
N CYS A 51 10.32 -5.75 4.67
CA CYS A 51 9.04 -5.06 4.62
C CYS A 51 8.44 -5.18 3.22
N ILE A 52 7.13 -5.41 3.15
CA ILE A 52 6.34 -5.38 1.92
C ILE A 52 5.32 -4.24 2.05
N ILE A 53 5.33 -3.32 1.08
CA ILE A 53 4.36 -2.22 1.01
C ILE A 53 3.32 -2.55 -0.05
N LEU A 54 2.06 -2.71 0.36
CA LEU A 54 0.93 -3.04 -0.52
C LEU A 54 0.04 -1.82 -0.72
N GLN A 55 0.24 -1.10 -1.80
CA GLN A 55 -0.61 0.04 -2.19
C GLN A 55 -1.66 -0.39 -3.22
N TYR A 56 -2.91 -0.53 -2.77
CA TYR A 56 -4.03 -1.00 -3.60
C TYR A 56 -5.34 -0.27 -3.26
N GLY A 57 -6.45 -0.70 -3.85
CA GLY A 57 -7.80 -0.21 -3.53
C GLY A 57 -8.36 0.80 -4.53
N ILE A 58 -7.51 1.55 -5.26
CA ILE A 58 -7.99 2.57 -6.22
C ILE A 58 -8.88 1.97 -7.32
N ASN A 59 -8.58 0.75 -7.78
CA ASN A 59 -9.37 0.05 -8.80
C ASN A 59 -10.72 -0.48 -8.29
N VAL A 60 -10.93 -0.50 -6.96
CA VAL A 60 -12.21 -0.89 -6.34
C VAL A 60 -13.18 0.30 -6.32
N VAL A 61 -12.66 1.53 -6.30
CA VAL A 61 -13.44 2.77 -6.14
C VAL A 61 -14.56 2.94 -7.18
N PRO A 62 -14.36 2.68 -8.49
CA PRO A 62 -15.44 2.86 -9.47
C PRO A 62 -16.64 1.92 -9.24
N THR A 63 -16.47 0.80 -8.53
CA THR A 63 -17.56 -0.15 -8.24
C THR A 63 -18.24 0.21 -6.92
N ILE A 64 -19.16 1.17 -6.99
CA ILE A 64 -19.86 1.68 -5.80
C ILE A 64 -20.78 0.60 -5.21
N ARG A 65 -20.56 0.31 -3.93
CA ARG A 65 -21.37 -0.58 -3.08
C ARG A 65 -21.59 0.06 -1.71
N SER A 66 -22.61 -0.41 -0.99
CA SER A 66 -22.89 -0.03 0.39
C SER A 66 -21.98 -0.71 1.41
N ASP A 67 -21.33 -1.81 1.02
CA ASP A 67 -20.41 -2.59 1.85
C ASP A 67 -19.22 -3.12 1.01
N TYR A 68 -18.07 -3.30 1.68
CA TYR A 68 -16.83 -3.84 1.11
C TYR A 68 -16.27 -5.01 1.93
N GLY A 69 -17.10 -5.71 2.72
CA GLY A 69 -16.69 -6.92 3.44
C GLY A 69 -16.13 -8.00 2.52
N TYR A 70 -16.64 -8.10 1.28
CA TYR A 70 -16.06 -8.99 0.27
C TYR A 70 -14.59 -8.64 -0.03
N TYR A 71 -14.24 -7.35 -0.11
CA TYR A 71 -12.89 -6.91 -0.41
C TYR A 71 -11.98 -7.07 0.80
N LYS A 72 -12.49 -6.81 2.01
CA LYS A 72 -11.81 -7.16 3.27
C LYS A 72 -11.41 -8.64 3.26
N ASN A 73 -12.35 -9.55 3.01
CA ASN A 73 -12.10 -11.00 3.04
C ASN A 73 -11.08 -11.43 1.98
N ILE A 74 -11.15 -10.85 0.78
CA ILE A 74 -10.13 -11.05 -0.26
C ILE A 74 -8.77 -10.62 0.28
N LEU A 75 -8.65 -9.39 0.78
CA LEU A 75 -7.38 -8.85 1.24
C LEU A 75 -6.79 -9.63 2.42
N VAL A 76 -7.61 -10.07 3.39
CA VAL A 76 -7.20 -10.96 4.48
C VAL A 76 -6.56 -12.24 3.94
N LYS A 77 -7.17 -12.87 2.93
CA LYS A 77 -6.62 -14.08 2.29
C LYS A 77 -5.24 -13.81 1.66
N GLN A 78 -5.08 -12.67 1.00
CA GLN A 78 -3.85 -12.30 0.31
C GLN A 78 -2.73 -11.99 1.31
N LEU A 79 -3.02 -11.21 2.35
CA LEU A 79 -2.08 -10.90 3.43
C LEU A 79 -1.63 -12.17 4.15
N ASN A 80 -2.56 -13.06 4.49
CA ASN A 80 -2.21 -14.35 5.10
C ASN A 80 -1.37 -15.23 4.18
N SER A 81 -1.61 -15.23 2.86
CA SER A 81 -0.78 -15.95 1.91
C SER A 81 0.66 -15.44 1.89
N ILE A 82 0.87 -14.12 1.84
CA ILE A 82 2.19 -13.50 1.88
C ILE A 82 2.91 -13.84 3.19
N LYS A 83 2.25 -13.65 4.34
CA LYS A 83 2.81 -13.97 5.65
C LYS A 83 3.15 -15.46 5.79
N SER A 84 2.34 -16.31 5.18
CA SER A 84 2.58 -17.75 5.21
C SER A 84 3.77 -18.14 4.32
N ALA A 85 4.04 -17.40 3.25
CA ALA A 85 5.19 -17.61 2.38
C ALA A 85 6.49 -17.15 3.06
N TYR A 86 6.48 -16.03 3.77
CA TYR A 86 7.65 -15.55 4.51
C TYR A 86 7.27 -15.12 5.94
N PRO A 87 7.27 -16.06 6.90
CA PRO A 87 6.89 -15.78 8.29
C PRO A 87 7.76 -14.70 8.92
N GLY A 88 7.13 -13.73 9.60
CA GLY A 88 7.83 -12.62 10.26
C GLY A 88 8.08 -11.39 9.38
N VAL A 89 7.73 -11.43 8.09
CA VAL A 89 7.80 -10.24 7.22
C VAL A 89 6.87 -9.14 7.72
N SER A 90 7.36 -7.90 7.75
CA SER A 90 6.50 -6.74 8.01
C SER A 90 5.70 -6.41 6.76
N ILE A 91 4.43 -6.05 6.93
CA ILE A 91 3.57 -5.62 5.82
C ILE A 91 2.91 -4.29 6.19
N ILE A 92 3.04 -3.31 5.31
CA ILE A 92 2.32 -2.03 5.38
C ILE A 92 1.29 -2.02 4.24
N VAL A 93 0.01 -1.98 4.60
CA VAL A 93 -1.09 -1.80 3.65
C VAL A 93 -1.36 -0.32 3.49
N ILE A 94 -1.32 0.19 2.27
CA ILE A 94 -1.69 1.56 1.94
C ILE A 94 -3.07 1.56 1.29
N GLY A 95 -4.00 2.29 1.89
CA GLY A 95 -5.36 2.48 1.38
C GLY A 95 -5.40 3.22 0.04
N PRO A 96 -6.58 3.30 -0.61
CA PRO A 96 -6.74 4.05 -1.84
C PRO A 96 -6.44 5.55 -1.61
N SER A 97 -5.91 6.20 -2.64
CA SER A 97 -5.95 7.67 -2.71
C SER A 97 -7.38 8.16 -2.85
N ASP A 98 -7.59 9.47 -2.68
CA ASP A 98 -8.82 10.08 -3.19
C ASP A 98 -8.91 9.90 -4.72
N MET A 99 -10.13 9.84 -5.23
CA MET A 99 -10.46 9.78 -6.66
C MET A 99 -11.70 10.64 -6.85
N SER A 100 -11.68 11.52 -7.86
CA SER A 100 -12.85 12.37 -8.14
C SER A 100 -13.51 11.99 -9.47
N ARG A 101 -14.83 12.14 -9.51
CA ARG A 101 -15.65 12.06 -10.73
C ARG A 101 -16.29 13.40 -11.06
N ASN A 102 -16.55 13.63 -12.33
CA ASN A 102 -17.32 14.79 -12.76
C ASN A 102 -18.80 14.61 -12.37
N SER A 103 -19.30 15.53 -11.57
CA SER A 103 -20.70 15.66 -11.19
C SER A 103 -21.15 17.09 -11.48
N GLY A 104 -21.88 17.28 -12.59
CA GLY A 104 -22.42 18.60 -12.98
C GLY A 104 -21.35 19.67 -13.20
N GLY A 105 -20.19 19.32 -13.76
CA GLY A 105 -19.08 20.26 -14.02
C GLY A 105 -18.16 20.49 -12.81
N LYS A 106 -18.43 19.84 -11.67
CA LYS A 106 -17.55 19.83 -10.50
C LYS A 106 -16.95 18.45 -10.32
N TYR A 107 -15.66 18.39 -10.02
CA TYR A 107 -15.00 17.13 -9.67
C TYR A 107 -15.12 16.91 -8.16
N ILE A 108 -15.87 15.88 -7.78
CA ILE A 108 -16.14 15.51 -6.38
C ILE A 108 -15.65 14.09 -6.10
N SER A 109 -15.25 13.83 -4.86
CA SER A 109 -14.82 12.49 -4.44
C SER A 109 -15.90 11.43 -4.61
N TYR A 110 -15.45 10.19 -4.80
CA TYR A 110 -16.30 9.02 -4.65
C TYR A 110 -16.64 8.81 -3.17
N ASN A 111 -17.94 8.78 -2.86
CA ASN A 111 -18.43 8.67 -1.48
C ASN A 111 -18.15 7.32 -0.80
N ASN A 112 -17.80 6.30 -1.59
CA ASN A 112 -17.48 4.95 -1.12
C ASN A 112 -15.99 4.76 -0.74
N ILE A 113 -15.11 5.72 -1.01
CA ILE A 113 -13.68 5.62 -0.66
C ILE A 113 -13.49 5.35 0.84
N PRO A 114 -14.17 6.05 1.78
CA PRO A 114 -14.04 5.75 3.21
C PRO A 114 -14.43 4.31 3.59
N LEU A 115 -15.40 3.71 2.87
CA LEU A 115 -15.82 2.32 3.12
C LEU A 115 -14.76 1.32 2.65
N ILE A 116 -14.14 1.55 1.49
CA ILE A 116 -13.03 0.74 0.99
C ILE A 116 -11.83 0.85 1.92
N ASN A 117 -11.50 2.09 2.32
CA ASN A 117 -10.40 2.39 3.22
C ASN A 117 -10.59 1.70 4.58
N ASN A 118 -11.80 1.74 5.14
CA ASN A 118 -12.14 1.02 6.37
C ASN A 118 -12.02 -0.51 6.23
N ALA A 119 -12.51 -1.08 5.12
CA ALA A 119 -12.38 -2.51 4.85
C ALA A 119 -10.91 -2.96 4.75
N MET A 120 -10.05 -2.16 4.10
CA MET A 120 -8.61 -2.44 4.02
C MET A 120 -7.92 -2.31 5.38
N ASN A 121 -8.28 -1.29 6.15
CA ASN A 121 -7.78 -1.09 7.51
C ASN A 121 -8.11 -2.29 8.42
N GLN A 122 -9.37 -2.74 8.40
CA GLN A 122 -9.79 -3.93 9.14
C GLN A 122 -9.01 -5.18 8.71
N ALA A 123 -8.80 -5.39 7.40
CA ALA A 123 -8.04 -6.54 6.90
C ALA A 123 -6.57 -6.51 7.35
N ALA A 124 -5.95 -5.32 7.35
CA ALA A 124 -4.58 -5.14 7.82
C ALA A 124 -4.47 -5.51 9.32
N PHE A 125 -5.30 -4.94 10.18
CA PHE A 125 -5.26 -5.23 11.61
C PHE A 125 -5.62 -6.68 11.95
N GLU A 126 -6.62 -7.25 11.28
CA GLU A 126 -7.01 -8.66 11.48
C GLU A 126 -5.86 -9.63 11.18
N THR A 127 -4.98 -9.27 10.26
CA THR A 127 -3.80 -10.06 9.88
C THR A 127 -2.51 -9.59 10.55
N GLY A 128 -2.58 -8.66 11.51
CA GLY A 128 -1.41 -8.13 12.21
C GLY A 128 -0.44 -7.37 11.31
N CYS A 129 -0.95 -6.71 10.28
CA CYS A 129 -0.21 -5.81 9.39
C CYS A 129 -0.45 -4.34 9.80
N ALA A 130 0.45 -3.45 9.41
CA ALA A 130 0.25 -2.01 9.56
C ALA A 130 -0.66 -1.47 8.45
N PHE A 131 -1.34 -0.36 8.72
CA PHE A 131 -2.17 0.35 7.75
C PHE A 131 -1.80 1.83 7.69
N TRP A 132 -1.66 2.38 6.49
CA TRP A 132 -1.48 3.81 6.26
C TRP A 132 -2.61 4.38 5.40
N ASP A 133 -3.34 5.33 5.96
CA ASP A 133 -4.50 5.96 5.36
C ASP A 133 -4.08 7.08 4.40
N LEU A 134 -3.78 6.71 3.15
CA LEU A 134 -3.41 7.67 2.12
C LEU A 134 -4.53 8.68 1.84
N TYR A 135 -5.80 8.26 1.90
CA TYR A 135 -6.94 9.15 1.70
C TYR A 135 -6.96 10.29 2.74
N ALA A 136 -6.83 9.95 4.03
CA ALA A 136 -6.73 10.93 5.10
C ALA A 136 -5.47 11.79 4.97
N ALA A 137 -4.33 11.18 4.65
CA ALA A 137 -3.06 11.88 4.45
C ALA A 137 -3.16 12.96 3.35
N MET A 138 -3.88 12.67 2.27
CA MET A 138 -4.13 13.65 1.19
C MET A 138 -4.98 14.85 1.61
N GLY A 139 -5.73 14.73 2.71
CA GLY A 139 -6.71 15.70 3.20
C GLY A 139 -8.16 15.22 3.10
N GLY A 140 -8.41 13.97 2.73
CA GLY A 140 -9.73 13.37 2.69
C GLY A 140 -10.58 13.84 1.52
N GLU A 141 -11.86 14.14 1.80
CA GLU A 141 -12.86 14.42 0.77
C GLU A 141 -12.48 15.64 -0.08
N ASN A 142 -12.61 15.48 -1.40
CA ASN A 142 -12.27 16.44 -2.44
C ASN A 142 -10.79 16.84 -2.49
N SER A 143 -9.91 16.11 -1.81
CA SER A 143 -8.46 16.35 -1.83
C SER A 143 -7.88 16.16 -3.23
N MET A 144 -8.34 15.17 -4.01
CA MET A 144 -7.85 14.92 -5.37
C MET A 144 -8.08 16.14 -6.28
N SER A 145 -9.24 16.76 -6.23
CA SER A 145 -9.52 18.02 -6.94
C SER A 145 -8.56 19.16 -6.53
N ALA A 146 -8.23 19.27 -5.25
CA ALA A 146 -7.23 20.23 -4.77
C ALA A 146 -5.80 19.87 -5.24
N TRP A 147 -5.47 18.59 -5.29
CA TRP A 147 -4.18 18.07 -5.74
C TRP A 147 -3.98 18.31 -7.24
N VAL A 148 -5.02 18.14 -8.08
CA VAL A 148 -4.97 18.51 -9.50
C VAL A 148 -4.65 20.00 -9.68
N LYS A 149 -5.31 20.88 -8.90
CA LYS A 149 -5.05 22.33 -8.94
C LYS A 149 -3.62 22.70 -8.55
N LYS A 150 -3.01 21.96 -7.62
CA LYS A 150 -1.61 22.13 -7.18
C LYS A 150 -0.57 21.47 -8.10
N GLY A 151 -1.02 20.80 -9.17
CA GLY A 151 -0.15 20.01 -10.05
C GLY A 151 0.44 18.77 -9.38
N LEU A 152 -0.17 18.29 -8.29
CA LEU A 152 0.21 17.06 -7.61
C LEU A 152 -0.47 15.84 -8.23
N ALA A 153 -1.63 16.00 -8.87
CA ALA A 153 -2.33 14.94 -9.57
C ALA A 153 -2.58 15.25 -11.06
N GLN A 154 -2.84 14.19 -11.84
CA GLN A 154 -3.17 14.25 -13.26
C GLN A 154 -4.60 14.76 -13.48
N LYS A 155 -4.86 15.28 -14.68
CA LYS A 155 -6.20 15.78 -15.07
C LYS A 155 -7.25 14.68 -15.26
N ASP A 156 -6.88 13.42 -15.04
CA ASP A 156 -7.83 12.29 -14.93
C ASP A 156 -8.44 12.16 -13.53
N TYR A 157 -8.03 13.02 -12.58
CA TYR A 157 -8.54 13.05 -11.20
C TYR A 157 -8.45 11.70 -10.47
N THR A 158 -7.44 10.91 -10.84
CA THR A 158 -7.18 9.57 -10.30
C THR A 158 -5.71 9.38 -10.00
N HIS A 159 -4.82 9.68 -10.94
CA HIS A 159 -3.40 9.36 -10.81
C HIS A 159 -2.58 10.55 -10.31
N PHE A 160 -1.52 10.26 -9.57
CA PHE A 160 -0.55 11.30 -9.19
C PHE A 160 0.32 11.74 -10.37
N SER A 161 0.76 12.99 -10.33
CA SER A 161 1.95 13.43 -11.07
C SER A 161 3.22 12.86 -10.42
N PHE A 162 4.36 12.96 -11.10
CA PHE A 162 5.65 12.62 -10.49
C PHE A 162 5.88 13.39 -9.18
N LYS A 163 5.56 14.70 -9.17
CA LYS A 163 5.66 15.55 -7.98
C LYS A 163 4.76 15.06 -6.85
N GLY A 164 3.52 14.68 -7.17
CA GLY A 164 2.59 14.14 -6.17
C GLY A 164 3.01 12.79 -5.62
N ALA A 165 3.47 11.88 -6.47
CA ALA A 165 3.98 10.58 -6.04
C ALA A 165 5.21 10.73 -5.12
N LYS A 166 6.14 11.64 -5.46
CA LYS A 166 7.26 11.99 -4.58
C LYS A 166 6.78 12.51 -3.23
N TYR A 167 5.82 13.45 -3.24
CA TYR A 167 5.27 14.02 -2.01
C TYR A 167 4.59 12.97 -1.12
N VAL A 168 3.82 12.04 -1.71
CA VAL A 168 3.24 10.90 -0.99
C VAL A 168 4.32 10.00 -0.39
N GLY A 169 5.41 9.75 -1.12
CA GLY A 169 6.56 8.98 -0.62
C GLY A 169 7.23 9.65 0.57
N GLU A 170 7.41 10.97 0.54
CA GLU A 170 7.93 11.76 1.66
C GLU A 170 7.00 11.67 2.88
N MET A 171 5.69 11.81 2.68
CA MET A 171 4.72 11.68 3.77
C MET A 171 4.72 10.29 4.42
N LEU A 172 4.83 9.23 3.61
CA LEU A 172 4.93 7.86 4.12
C LEU A 172 6.25 7.66 4.90
N PHE A 173 7.36 8.18 4.38
CA PHE A 173 8.66 8.11 5.06
C PHE A 173 8.61 8.78 6.43
N GLU A 174 8.07 10.00 6.51
CA GLU A 174 7.90 10.72 7.79
C GLU A 174 7.02 9.93 8.77
N ALA A 175 5.91 9.37 8.29
CA ALA A 175 5.02 8.55 9.13
C ALA A 175 5.73 7.30 9.68
N ILE A 176 6.58 6.65 8.89
CA ILE A 176 7.37 5.50 9.35
C ILE A 176 8.44 5.96 10.35
N LEU A 177 9.14 7.05 10.06
CA LEU A 177 10.20 7.58 10.92
C LEU A 177 9.68 7.97 12.29
N GLU A 178 8.53 8.65 12.35
CA GLU A 178 7.86 9.02 13.60
C GLU A 178 7.56 7.76 14.45
N GLN A 179 7.04 6.70 13.85
CA GLN A 179 6.77 5.44 14.57
C GLN A 179 8.03 4.78 15.11
N VAL A 180 9.11 4.76 14.33
CA VAL A 180 10.41 4.20 14.77
C VAL A 180 10.98 4.99 15.95
N GLN A 181 10.92 6.33 15.89
CA GLN A 181 11.42 7.19 16.97
C GLN A 181 10.60 7.02 18.25
N ASN A 182 9.28 6.94 18.14
CA ASN A 182 8.39 6.72 19.28
C ASN A 182 8.61 5.35 19.95
N GLN A 183 8.88 4.30 19.16
CA GLN A 183 9.26 2.99 19.70
C GLN A 183 10.62 3.03 20.41
N GLY A 184 11.60 3.75 19.87
CA GLY A 184 12.92 3.92 20.49
C GLY A 184 12.88 4.63 21.85
N GLN A 185 11.95 5.58 22.03
CA GLN A 185 11.73 6.25 23.33
C GLN A 185 11.01 5.35 24.35
N SER A 186 10.16 4.42 23.89
CA SER A 186 9.41 3.49 24.73
C SER A 186 10.26 2.33 25.28
N SER A 187 11.44 2.10 24.71
CA SER A 187 12.38 1.03 25.09
C SER A 187 13.46 1.42 26.10
N LEU A 188 13.39 2.61 26.71
CA LEU A 188 14.26 3.00 27.81
C LEU A 188 13.55 2.82 29.16
N PRO A 189 13.85 1.76 29.95
CA PRO A 189 13.46 1.71 31.35
C PRO A 189 14.21 2.81 32.11
N GLY A 190 13.50 3.46 33.03
CA GLY A 190 13.87 4.73 33.64
C GLY A 190 15.30 4.85 34.16
N LEU A 191 15.87 6.02 33.89
CA LEU A 191 16.91 6.65 34.72
C LEU A 191 16.51 8.11 34.93
N ALA A 192 15.51 8.32 35.78
CA ALA A 192 15.48 9.50 36.63
C ALA A 192 16.01 9.05 37.99
N GLN A 193 17.27 9.41 38.28
CA GLN A 193 17.68 9.68 39.66
C GLN A 193 17.27 11.10 39.99
#